data_AF-A0AAW0IMV3-F1
#
_entry.id   AF-A0AAW0IMV3-F1
#
_cell.length_a   1.000
_cell.length_b   1.000
_cell.length_c   1.000
_cell.angle_alpha   90.00
_cell.angle_beta   90.00
_cell.angle_gamma   90.00
#
_symmetry.space_group_name_H-M   'P 1'
#
loop_
_entity.id
_entity.type
_entity.pdbx_description
1 polymer ?
#
loop_
_entity_poly.entity_id
_entity_poly.type
_entity_poly.pdbx_seq_one_letter_code
_entity_poly.pdbx_strand_id
1 'polypeptide(L)'
;MEQKPQIAILLCPGMGHLIPLVEFAKLLVHHHDFNITCIIPVLGSLPKAMKAVLQALPTTIDHIFLPPVILEEDEIRDLKFEVQTILTLTRSLPPIRDVLKSTQFSAFVVDPFGIDALDIAKELNISPYILPKLDDTVSCHYRDLPEPVKLPRCIPIHGRDLMEPVQDRTSELYKMILHSAKQFRLAEGIIINTFMELEGSAIKALLDEEAKSLPLFPVGPIQSGL
;
A
#
# COMPACT_ATOMS: atom_id res chain seq x y z
N MET A 1 10.63 29.61 12.29
CA MET A 1 11.15 28.25 12.07
C MET A 1 10.12 27.54 11.23
N GLU A 2 10.48 27.06 10.04
CA GLU A 2 9.56 26.26 9.24
C GLU A 2 9.25 24.96 10.00
N GLN A 3 7.97 24.62 10.08
CA GLN A 3 7.52 23.39 10.72
C GLN A 3 7.89 22.23 9.80
N LYS A 4 8.56 21.20 10.34
CA LYS A 4 8.93 20.01 9.57
C LYS A 4 7.66 19.37 8.98
N PRO A 5 7.64 19.01 7.68
CA PRO A 5 6.49 18.33 7.09
C PRO A 5 6.15 17.06 7.87
N GLN A 6 4.86 16.88 8.14
CA GLN A 6 4.36 15.71 8.86
C GLN A 6 3.71 14.74 7.89
N ILE A 7 4.19 13.51 7.85
CA ILE A 7 3.73 12.48 6.91
C ILE A 7 3.07 11.37 7.71
N ALA A 8 1.83 11.05 7.35
CA ALA A 8 1.14 9.88 7.86
C ALA A 8 1.41 8.68 6.95
N ILE A 9 1.64 7.50 7.53
CA ILE A 9 1.81 6.25 6.79
C ILE A 9 0.84 5.21 7.35
N LEU A 10 -0.03 4.65 6.52
CA LEU A 10 -0.97 3.61 6.93
C LEU A 10 -0.30 2.23 6.85
N LEU A 11 0.01 1.64 8.00
CA LEU A 11 0.65 0.33 8.09
C LEU A 11 -0.40 -0.79 8.03
N CYS A 12 -0.73 -1.25 6.83
CA CYS A 12 -1.73 -2.28 6.63
C CYS A 12 -1.37 -3.59 7.37
N PRO A 13 -2.38 -4.32 7.90
CA PRO A 13 -2.18 -5.61 8.53
C PRO A 13 -1.42 -6.61 7.64
N GLY A 14 -0.50 -7.37 8.24
CA GLY A 14 0.31 -8.38 7.55
C GLY A 14 1.77 -7.98 7.41
N MET A 15 2.68 -8.89 7.75
CA MET A 15 4.13 -8.62 7.76
C MET A 15 4.67 -8.20 6.39
N GLY A 16 4.10 -8.74 5.31
CA GLY A 16 4.49 -8.40 3.95
C GLY A 16 4.25 -6.94 3.58
N HIS A 17 3.26 -6.30 4.20
CA HIS A 17 2.91 -4.88 4.01
C HIS A 17 3.61 -3.98 5.02
N LEU A 18 3.68 -4.46 6.27
CA LEU A 18 4.29 -3.74 7.37
C LEU A 18 5.77 -3.42 7.12
N ILE A 19 6.57 -4.40 6.71
CA ILE A 19 8.03 -4.23 6.61
C ILE A 19 8.42 -3.14 5.59
N PRO A 20 7.95 -3.17 4.32
CA PRO A 20 8.33 -2.14 3.34
C PRO A 20 7.96 -0.72 3.79
N LEU A 21 6.78 -0.53 4.37
CA LEU A 21 6.33 0.79 4.84
C LEU A 21 7.11 1.26 6.08
N VAL A 22 7.49 0.34 6.97
CA VAL A 22 8.37 0.65 8.11
C VAL A 22 9.77 1.05 7.64
N GLU A 23 10.36 0.32 6.70
CA GLU A 23 11.67 0.70 6.16
C GLU A 23 11.61 2.02 5.39
N PHE A 24 10.53 2.25 4.63
CA PHE A 24 10.29 3.54 3.99
C PHE A 24 10.18 4.69 5.00
N ALA A 25 9.46 4.49 6.11
CA ALA A 25 9.37 5.46 7.20
C ALA A 25 10.74 5.83 7.77
N LYS A 26 11.61 4.83 8.00
CA LYS A 26 12.98 5.06 8.50
C LYS A 26 13.82 5.86 7.49
N LEU A 27 13.72 5.55 6.20
CA LEU A 27 14.43 6.28 5.14
C LEU A 27 14.00 7.76 5.10
N LEU A 28 12.71 8.04 5.21
CA LEU A 28 12.18 9.40 5.23
C LEU A 28 12.72 10.21 6.41
N VAL A 29 12.75 9.62 7.61
CA VAL A 29 13.35 10.27 8.79
C VAL A 29 14.86 10.49 8.58
N HIS A 30 15.57 9.46 8.11
CA HIS A 30 17.03 9.48 8.03
C HIS A 30 17.56 10.45 6.97
N HIS A 31 16.91 10.52 5.80
CA HIS A 31 17.41 11.29 4.65
C HIS A 31 16.75 12.65 4.46
N HIS A 32 15.54 12.86 4.98
CA HIS A 32 14.74 14.05 4.67
C HIS A 32 14.25 14.81 5.90
N ASP A 33 14.59 14.34 7.12
CA ASP A 33 14.24 15.00 8.38
C ASP A 33 12.73 15.28 8.53
N PHE A 34 11.89 14.38 8.00
CA PHE A 34 10.43 14.44 8.12
C PHE A 34 9.94 13.90 9.47
N ASN A 35 8.82 14.43 9.93
CA ASN A 35 8.09 13.86 11.07
C ASN A 35 7.14 12.78 10.55
N ILE A 36 7.31 11.54 11.02
CA ILE A 36 6.50 10.40 10.55
C ILE A 36 5.55 9.93 11.64
N THR A 37 4.28 9.73 11.28
CA THR A 37 3.29 9.06 12.12
C THR A 37 2.73 7.83 11.41
N CYS A 38 2.99 6.66 11.96
CA CYS A 38 2.45 5.39 11.49
C CYS A 38 1.06 5.13 12.07
N ILE A 39 0.05 5.00 11.21
CA ILE A 39 -1.32 4.65 11.59
C ILE A 39 -1.48 3.14 11.44
N ILE A 40 -1.90 2.44 12.50
CA ILE A 40 -1.89 0.97 12.57
C ILE A 40 -3.31 0.46 12.81
N PRO A 41 -4.02 0.00 11.75
CA PRO A 41 -5.25 -0.77 11.88
C PRO A 41 -4.99 -2.09 12.62
N VAL A 42 -5.92 -2.49 13.48
CA VAL A 42 -5.80 -3.71 14.30
C VAL A 42 -6.95 -4.65 13.99
N LEU A 43 -6.64 -5.84 13.48
CA LEU A 43 -7.60 -6.94 13.32
C LEU A 43 -7.60 -7.81 14.59
N GLY A 44 -8.65 -7.70 15.42
CA GLY A 44 -8.79 -8.39 16.69
C GLY A 44 -7.68 -8.03 17.69
N SER A 45 -6.54 -8.72 17.59
CA SER A 45 -5.34 -8.40 18.38
C SER A 45 -4.10 -8.39 17.50
N LEU A 46 -3.15 -7.51 17.80
CA LEU A 46 -1.94 -7.40 17.01
C LEU A 46 -1.04 -8.65 17.20
N PRO A 47 -0.63 -9.33 16.11
CA PRO A 47 0.29 -10.47 16.17
C PRO A 47 1.62 -10.12 16.85
N LYS A 48 2.22 -11.10 17.55
CA LYS A 48 3.50 -10.90 18.26
C LYS A 48 4.63 -10.37 17.37
N ALA A 49 4.72 -10.87 16.13
CA ALA A 49 5.73 -10.43 15.17
C ALA A 49 5.57 -8.94 14.79
N MET A 50 4.33 -8.50 14.53
CA MET A 50 4.04 -7.09 14.25
C MET A 50 4.35 -6.20 15.45
N LYS A 51 3.98 -6.64 16.67
CA LYS A 51 4.34 -5.93 17.91
C LYS A 51 5.85 -5.74 18.04
N ALA A 52 6.64 -6.78 17.79
CA ALA A 52 8.09 -6.70 17.89
C ALA A 52 8.69 -5.69 16.89
N VAL A 53 8.21 -5.68 15.63
CA VAL A 53 8.64 -4.69 14.63
C VAL A 53 8.31 -3.27 15.06
N LEU A 54 7.07 -3.03 15.51
CA LEU A 54 6.61 -1.71 15.92
C LEU A 54 7.33 -1.21 17.18
N GLN A 55 7.64 -2.10 18.12
CA GLN A 55 8.44 -1.79 19.32
C GLN A 55 9.90 -1.49 19.00
N ALA A 56 10.42 -1.99 17.88
CA ALA A 56 11.77 -1.72 17.41
C ALA A 56 11.87 -0.45 16.55
N LEU A 57 10.77 0.28 16.33
CA LEU A 57 10.79 1.55 15.62
C LEU A 57 11.62 2.59 16.39
N PRO A 58 12.44 3.41 15.70
CA PRO A 58 13.09 4.56 16.31
C PRO A 58 12.09 5.48 17.00
N THR A 59 12.49 6.10 18.12
CA THR A 59 11.64 7.07 18.85
C THR A 59 11.32 8.34 18.05
N THR A 60 11.98 8.53 16.91
CA THR A 60 11.71 9.59 15.93
C THR A 60 10.51 9.29 15.02
N ILE A 61 9.94 8.08 15.10
CA ILE A 61 8.73 7.68 14.36
C ILE A 61 7.61 7.47 15.37
N ASP A 62 6.58 8.32 15.28
CA ASP A 62 5.37 8.17 16.06
C ASP A 62 4.51 7.06 15.50
N HIS A 63 3.69 6.42 16.35
CA HIS A 63 2.73 5.43 15.90
C HIS A 63 1.43 5.47 16.70
N ILE A 64 0.32 5.22 16.02
CA ILE A 64 -1.03 5.27 16.58
C ILE A 64 -1.74 3.96 16.24
N PHE A 65 -2.16 3.23 17.27
CA PHE A 65 -3.04 2.07 17.11
C PHE A 65 -4.48 2.53 16.97
N LEU A 66 -5.16 2.08 15.92
CA LEU A 66 -6.60 2.29 15.77
C LEU A 66 -7.39 1.34 16.67
N PRO A 67 -8.64 1.67 17.01
CA PRO A 67 -9.54 0.75 17.68
C PRO A 67 -9.59 -0.60 16.96
N PRO A 68 -9.49 -1.74 17.69
CA PRO A 68 -9.53 -3.05 17.07
C PRO A 68 -10.84 -3.28 16.32
N VAL A 69 -10.72 -3.73 15.07
CA VAL A 69 -11.84 -4.26 14.31
C VAL A 69 -12.01 -5.73 14.68
N ILE A 70 -13.18 -6.07 15.20
CA ILE A 70 -13.59 -7.45 15.43
C ILE A 70 -14.38 -7.89 14.19
N LEU A 71 -13.90 -8.94 13.53
CA LEU A 71 -14.65 -9.65 12.50
C LEU A 71 -15.23 -10.89 13.17
N GLU A 72 -16.52 -11.15 13.01
CA GLU A 72 -17.17 -12.30 13.65
C GLU A 72 -16.60 -13.61 13.08
N GLU A 73 -16.60 -14.67 13.88
CA GLU A 73 -15.98 -15.95 13.48
C GLU A 73 -16.64 -16.53 12.22
N ASP A 74 -17.95 -16.33 12.08
CA ASP A 74 -18.73 -16.70 10.89
C ASP A 74 -18.43 -15.80 9.67
N GLU A 75 -17.96 -14.57 9.88
CA GLU A 75 -17.54 -13.67 8.79
C GLU A 75 -16.18 -14.09 8.22
N ILE A 76 -15.28 -14.68 9.00
CA ILE A 76 -13.87 -14.92 8.59
C ILE A 76 -13.51 -16.37 8.27
N ARG A 77 -14.34 -17.34 8.67
CA ARG A 77 -14.01 -18.78 8.63
C ARG A 77 -13.46 -19.27 7.29
N ASP A 78 -13.95 -18.71 6.19
CA ASP A 78 -13.57 -19.08 4.82
C ASP A 78 -12.98 -17.91 4.01
N LEU A 79 -12.69 -16.78 4.67
CA LEU A 79 -12.13 -15.61 3.99
C LEU A 79 -10.61 -15.68 3.90
N LYS A 80 -10.10 -15.43 2.68
CA LYS A 80 -8.68 -15.17 2.44
C LYS A 80 -8.19 -13.99 3.30
N PHE A 81 -6.92 -14.04 3.71
CA PHE A 81 -6.32 -13.01 4.57
C PHE A 81 -6.38 -11.61 3.95
N GLU A 82 -6.28 -11.52 2.63
CA GLU A 82 -6.42 -10.28 1.86
C GLU A 82 -7.81 -9.66 2.04
N VAL A 83 -8.87 -10.49 2.03
CA VAL A 83 -10.25 -10.01 2.24
C VAL A 83 -10.42 -9.53 3.68
N GLN A 84 -9.90 -10.26 4.66
CA GLN A 84 -9.91 -9.84 6.06
C GLN A 84 -9.18 -8.50 6.26
N THR A 85 -8.06 -8.31 5.56
CA THR A 85 -7.26 -7.08 5.59
C THR A 85 -8.06 -5.91 5.00
N ILE A 86 -8.68 -6.08 3.83
CA ILE A 86 -9.50 -5.03 3.22
C ILE A 86 -10.68 -4.67 4.13
N LEU A 87 -11.42 -5.67 4.65
CA LEU A 87 -12.53 -5.42 5.56
C LEU A 87 -12.10 -4.65 6.82
N THR A 88 -10.94 -5.01 7.38
CA THR A 88 -10.35 -4.30 8.52
C THR A 88 -10.09 -2.83 8.19
N LEU A 89 -9.50 -2.56 7.02
CA LEU A 89 -9.21 -1.20 6.57
C LEU A 89 -10.48 -0.40 6.29
N THR A 90 -11.46 -0.99 5.60
CA THR A 90 -12.76 -0.38 5.34
C THR A 90 -13.47 -0.01 6.65
N ARG A 91 -13.50 -0.92 7.63
CA ARG A 91 -14.09 -0.66 8.97
C ARG A 91 -13.26 0.35 9.78
N SER A 92 -11.99 0.55 9.44
CA SER A 92 -11.10 1.53 10.07
C SER A 92 -11.11 2.91 9.41
N LEU A 93 -11.88 3.14 8.34
CA LEU A 93 -11.93 4.45 7.67
C LEU A 93 -12.37 5.60 8.60
N PRO A 94 -13.40 5.45 9.48
CA PRO A 94 -13.75 6.50 10.43
C PRO A 94 -12.61 6.88 11.39
N PRO A 95 -11.97 5.94 12.13
CA PRO A 95 -10.86 6.33 13.00
C PRO A 95 -9.61 6.81 12.24
N ILE A 96 -9.37 6.35 10.99
CA ILE A 96 -8.32 6.94 10.13
C ILE A 96 -8.60 8.42 9.88
N ARG A 97 -9.85 8.77 9.53
CA ARG A 97 -10.27 10.17 9.34
C ARG A 97 -10.03 11.00 10.60
N ASP A 98 -10.35 10.47 11.78
CA ASP A 98 -10.14 11.19 13.04
C ASP A 98 -8.65 11.45 13.31
N VAL A 99 -7.78 10.47 13.06
CA VAL A 99 -6.34 10.64 13.17
C VAL A 99 -5.83 11.68 12.16
N LEU A 100 -6.23 11.59 10.89
CA LEU A 100 -5.80 12.55 9.86
C LEU A 100 -6.30 13.98 10.13
N LYS A 101 -7.38 14.17 10.89
CA LYS A 101 -7.86 15.48 11.36
C LYS A 101 -7.14 16.00 12.59
N SER A 102 -6.55 15.11 13.39
CA SER A 102 -5.94 15.47 14.68
C SER A 102 -4.70 16.34 14.55
N THR A 103 -4.05 16.31 13.38
CA THR A 103 -2.81 17.03 13.10
C THR A 103 -2.77 17.47 11.63
N GLN A 104 -1.98 18.49 11.31
CA GLN A 104 -1.81 18.98 9.95
C GLN A 104 -0.76 18.15 9.20
N PHE A 105 -1.19 17.07 8.56
CA PHE A 105 -0.33 16.24 7.70
C PHE A 105 -0.14 16.89 6.32
N SER A 106 1.08 16.82 5.79
CA SER A 106 1.42 17.29 4.44
C SER A 106 1.19 16.20 3.38
N ALA A 107 1.39 14.94 3.77
CA ALA A 107 1.22 13.79 2.89
C ALA A 107 0.70 12.57 3.65
N PHE A 108 0.02 11.67 2.93
CA PHE A 108 -0.47 10.40 3.44
C PHE A 108 -0.09 9.27 2.49
N VAL A 109 0.68 8.32 2.99
CA VAL A 109 1.18 7.18 2.21
C VAL A 109 0.43 5.91 2.60
N VAL A 110 -0.09 5.21 1.62
CA VAL A 110 -0.78 3.92 1.78
C VAL A 110 -0.18 2.88 0.85
N ASP A 111 -0.43 1.61 1.13
CA ASP A 111 -0.27 0.56 0.12
C ASP A 111 -1.59 0.37 -0.67
N PRO A 112 -1.64 -0.52 -1.67
CA PRO A 112 -2.85 -0.74 -2.48
C PRO A 112 -4.07 -1.27 -1.71
N PHE A 113 -3.90 -1.83 -0.50
CA PHE A 113 -5.01 -2.25 0.35
C PHE A 113 -5.66 -1.05 1.06
N GLY A 114 -4.87 -0.04 1.41
CA GLY A 114 -5.33 1.18 2.09
C GLY A 114 -5.95 2.24 1.18
N ILE A 115 -6.19 1.94 -0.10
CA ILE A 115 -6.50 2.94 -1.12
C ILE A 115 -7.83 3.68 -0.92
N ASP A 116 -8.80 3.06 -0.24
CA ASP A 116 -10.06 3.71 0.10
C ASP A 116 -9.88 4.89 1.08
N ALA A 117 -8.75 4.94 1.79
CA ALA A 117 -8.43 6.06 2.67
C ALA A 117 -7.88 7.30 1.91
N LEU A 118 -7.58 7.18 0.60
CA LEU A 118 -7.10 8.32 -0.18
C LEU A 118 -8.16 9.42 -0.36
N ASP A 119 -9.44 9.05 -0.45
CA ASP A 119 -10.53 10.02 -0.54
C ASP A 119 -10.58 10.89 0.74
N ILE A 120 -10.33 10.28 1.91
CA ILE A 120 -10.24 11.01 3.19
C ILE A 120 -9.08 12.02 3.15
N ALA A 121 -7.91 11.60 2.66
CA ALA A 121 -6.77 12.51 2.54
C ALA A 121 -7.09 13.70 1.62
N LYS A 122 -7.73 13.46 0.46
CA LYS A 122 -8.17 14.52 -0.44
C LYS A 122 -9.16 15.49 0.19
N GLU A 123 -10.17 14.98 0.87
CA GLU A 123 -11.15 15.81 1.59
C GLU A 123 -10.50 16.72 2.63
N LEU A 124 -9.38 16.28 3.22
CA LEU A 124 -8.60 17.01 4.21
C LEU A 124 -7.45 17.84 3.61
N ASN A 125 -7.32 17.88 2.27
CA ASN A 125 -6.22 18.54 1.55
C ASN A 125 -4.82 18.00 1.94
N ILE A 126 -4.73 16.70 2.21
CA ILE A 126 -3.48 15.99 2.48
C ILE A 126 -3.07 15.27 1.20
N SER A 127 -1.82 15.42 0.77
CA SER A 127 -1.31 14.86 -0.49
C SER A 127 -1.25 13.32 -0.44
N PRO A 128 -2.06 12.59 -1.23
CA PRO A 128 -2.14 11.12 -1.16
C PRO A 128 -1.08 10.43 -2.03
N TYR A 129 -0.37 9.44 -1.48
CA TYR A 129 0.63 8.63 -2.22
C TYR A 129 0.39 7.14 -2.02
N ILE A 130 0.67 6.35 -3.06
CA ILE A 130 0.60 4.89 -2.99
C ILE A 130 2.02 4.32 -3.09
N LEU A 131 2.40 3.45 -2.16
CA LEU A 131 3.60 2.61 -2.21
C LEU A 131 3.18 1.16 -2.51
N PRO A 132 2.97 0.76 -3.78
CA PRO A 132 2.79 -0.65 -4.11
C PRO A 132 4.02 -1.46 -3.70
N LYS A 133 3.78 -2.56 -3.00
CA LYS A 133 4.78 -3.60 -2.88
C LYS A 133 4.89 -4.32 -4.23
N LEU A 134 6.05 -4.23 -4.88
CA LEU A 134 6.48 -5.26 -5.82
C LEU A 134 7.11 -6.37 -4.99
N ASP A 135 6.40 -7.48 -4.80
CA ASP A 135 7.02 -8.71 -4.34
C ASP A 135 7.01 -9.69 -5.49
N ASP A 136 8.14 -10.35 -5.71
CA ASP A 136 8.42 -11.22 -6.87
C ASP A 136 7.78 -12.62 -6.74
N THR A 137 6.88 -12.79 -5.76
CA THR A 137 6.39 -14.10 -5.33
C THR A 137 4.90 -14.11 -5.00
N VAL A 138 4.03 -14.00 -6.01
CA VAL A 138 2.66 -14.56 -5.87
C VAL A 138 2.15 -15.10 -7.21
N SER A 139 1.86 -16.41 -7.23
CA SER A 139 1.54 -17.22 -8.41
C SER A 139 0.03 -17.44 -8.64
N CYS A 140 -0.42 -17.20 -9.89
CA CYS A 140 -1.36 -17.95 -10.77
C CYS A 140 -2.88 -18.08 -10.43
N HIS A 141 -3.90 -18.19 -11.34
CA HIS A 141 -4.07 -18.47 -12.81
C HIS A 141 -5.12 -17.69 -13.72
N TYR A 142 -4.72 -16.96 -14.80
CA TYR A 142 -5.64 -16.43 -15.85
C TYR A 142 -5.54 -17.43 -17.00
N ARG A 143 -5.61 -18.71 -16.65
CA ARG A 143 -5.10 -19.85 -17.43
C ARG A 143 -5.70 -19.97 -18.83
N ASP A 144 -6.86 -19.39 -19.06
CA ASP A 144 -7.64 -19.58 -20.28
C ASP A 144 -7.47 -18.46 -21.31
N LEU A 145 -6.61 -17.46 -21.06
CA LEU A 145 -6.28 -16.46 -22.08
C LEU A 145 -5.54 -17.14 -23.25
N PRO A 146 -6.08 -17.10 -24.49
CA PRO A 146 -5.47 -17.77 -25.65
C PRO A 146 -4.19 -17.08 -26.11
N GLU A 147 -4.06 -15.78 -25.84
CA GLU A 147 -2.87 -14.99 -26.15
C GLU A 147 -2.29 -14.34 -24.88
N PRO A 148 -0.95 -14.17 -24.78
CA PRO A 148 -0.33 -13.44 -23.68
C PRO A 148 -0.78 -11.98 -23.61
N VAL A 149 -0.87 -11.45 -22.39
CA VAL A 149 -1.07 -10.02 -22.14
C VAL A 149 0.19 -9.27 -22.56
N LYS A 150 0.05 -8.34 -23.51
CA LYS A 150 1.15 -7.50 -23.99
C LYS A 150 1.07 -6.16 -23.28
N LEU A 151 2.02 -5.93 -22.39
CA LEU A 151 2.25 -4.62 -21.80
C LEU A 151 3.31 -3.88 -22.64
N PRO A 152 3.16 -2.56 -22.83
CA PRO A 152 4.11 -1.77 -23.60
C PRO A 152 5.53 -1.92 -23.03
N ARG A 153 6.51 -2.18 -23.89
CA ARG A 153 7.94 -2.37 -23.55
C ARG A 153 8.23 -3.42 -22.45
N CYS A 154 7.28 -4.30 -22.16
CA CYS A 154 7.46 -5.43 -21.26
C CYS A 154 7.43 -6.74 -22.06
N ILE A 155 7.97 -7.80 -21.45
CA ILE A 155 7.79 -9.14 -21.99
C ILE A 155 6.29 -9.53 -21.93
N PRO A 156 5.75 -10.20 -22.94
CA PRO A 156 4.37 -10.69 -22.87
C PRO A 156 4.19 -11.66 -21.70
N ILE A 157 3.11 -11.47 -20.93
CA ILE A 157 2.82 -12.26 -19.73
C ILE A 157 1.67 -13.22 -20.05
N HIS A 158 1.88 -14.53 -19.93
CA HIS A 158 0.77 -15.47 -20.10
C HIS A 158 -0.23 -15.28 -18.96
N GLY A 159 -1.52 -15.45 -19.24
CA GLY A 159 -2.54 -15.29 -18.20
C GLY A 159 -2.26 -16.16 -16.97
N ARG A 160 -1.85 -17.41 -17.16
CA ARG A 160 -1.49 -18.32 -16.05
C ARG A 160 -0.42 -17.76 -15.10
N ASP A 161 0.41 -16.82 -15.55
CA ASP A 161 1.54 -16.24 -14.80
C ASP A 161 1.14 -14.95 -14.05
N LEU A 162 -0.09 -14.45 -14.19
CA LEU A 162 -0.58 -13.28 -13.46
C LEU A 162 -0.84 -13.59 -11.96
N MET A 163 -1.05 -12.55 -11.14
CA MET A 163 -1.24 -12.69 -9.67
C MET A 163 -2.49 -13.54 -9.31
N GLU A 164 -2.51 -14.26 -8.19
CA GLU A 164 -3.63 -15.14 -7.78
C GLU A 164 -5.03 -14.48 -7.72
N PRO A 165 -5.17 -13.24 -7.24
CA PRO A 165 -6.48 -12.60 -7.12
C PRO A 165 -7.24 -12.37 -8.42
N VAL A 166 -6.54 -12.31 -9.56
CA VAL A 166 -7.13 -11.89 -10.84
C VAL A 166 -7.64 -13.04 -11.72
N GLN A 167 -7.56 -14.23 -11.16
CA GLN A 167 -7.58 -15.52 -11.83
C GLN A 167 -8.97 -16.12 -11.84
N ASP A 168 -9.69 -15.86 -10.75
CA ASP A 168 -11.13 -16.00 -10.68
C ASP A 168 -11.79 -14.62 -10.76
N ARG A 169 -12.19 -14.23 -11.98
CA ARG A 169 -12.91 -12.97 -12.24
C ARG A 169 -14.30 -12.89 -11.60
N THR A 170 -14.82 -14.00 -11.08
CA THR A 170 -16.11 -14.06 -10.38
C THR A 170 -15.96 -13.89 -8.87
N SER A 171 -14.76 -14.10 -8.34
CA SER A 171 -14.46 -13.96 -6.91
C SER A 171 -14.66 -12.54 -6.40
N GLU A 172 -15.02 -12.42 -5.12
CA GLU A 172 -15.09 -11.13 -4.43
C GLU A 172 -13.72 -10.44 -4.36
N LEU A 173 -12.65 -11.21 -4.16
CA LEU A 173 -11.29 -10.66 -4.11
C LEU A 173 -10.91 -9.99 -5.45
N TYR A 174 -11.27 -10.57 -6.60
CA TYR A 174 -11.07 -9.92 -7.90
C TYR A 174 -11.81 -8.58 -7.99
N LYS A 175 -13.06 -8.53 -7.56
CA LYS A 175 -13.87 -7.30 -7.57
C LYS A 175 -13.23 -6.22 -6.70
N MET A 176 -12.69 -6.61 -5.54
CA MET A 176 -11.98 -5.71 -4.64
C MET A 176 -10.67 -5.19 -5.26
N ILE A 177 -9.85 -6.06 -5.86
CA ILE A 177 -8.61 -5.65 -6.55
C ILE A 177 -8.92 -4.72 -7.74
N LEU A 178 -9.96 -5.01 -8.52
CA LEU A 178 -10.38 -4.16 -9.63
C LEU A 178 -10.89 -2.80 -9.14
N HIS A 179 -11.59 -2.76 -8.00
CA HIS A 179 -11.97 -1.52 -7.34
C HIS A 179 -10.73 -0.72 -6.93
N SER A 180 -9.78 -1.35 -6.22
CA SER A 180 -8.52 -0.70 -5.86
C SER A 180 -7.78 -0.16 -7.08
N ALA A 181 -7.61 -0.95 -8.14
CA ALA A 181 -6.92 -0.53 -9.36
C ALA A 181 -7.54 0.74 -9.98
N LYS A 182 -8.88 0.88 -9.98
CA LYS A 182 -9.57 2.09 -10.48
C LYS A 182 -9.33 3.33 -9.60
N GLN A 183 -9.00 3.13 -8.33
CA GLN A 183 -8.76 4.19 -7.36
C GLN A 183 -7.30 4.68 -7.36
N PHE A 184 -6.38 4.07 -8.11
CA PHE A 184 -4.99 4.56 -8.24
C PHE A 184 -4.92 6.00 -8.77
N ARG A 185 -5.88 6.40 -9.59
CA ARG A 185 -6.03 7.79 -10.08
C ARG A 185 -6.31 8.82 -8.97
N LEU A 186 -6.63 8.36 -7.76
CA LEU A 186 -6.78 9.22 -6.60
C LEU A 186 -5.43 9.61 -5.98
N ALA A 187 -4.35 8.87 -6.25
CA ALA A 187 -3.05 9.30 -5.77
C ALA A 187 -2.62 10.62 -6.43
N GLU A 188 -1.74 11.34 -5.76
CA GLU A 188 -0.93 12.42 -6.33
C GLU A 188 0.38 11.86 -6.89
N GLY A 189 0.80 10.67 -6.45
CA GLY A 189 1.88 9.92 -7.06
C GLY A 189 2.00 8.48 -6.57
N ILE A 190 2.70 7.67 -7.36
CA ILE A 190 3.02 6.28 -7.04
C ILE A 190 4.50 6.19 -6.72
N ILE A 191 4.82 5.68 -5.54
CA ILE A 191 6.18 5.40 -5.08
C ILE A 191 6.45 3.92 -5.34
N ILE A 192 7.39 3.57 -6.20
CA ILE A 192 7.70 2.17 -6.51
C ILE A 192 9.04 1.81 -5.92
N ASN A 193 9.10 0.70 -5.20
CA ASN A 193 10.32 0.13 -4.68
C ASN A 193 11.12 -0.59 -5.79
N THR A 194 11.61 0.17 -6.76
CA THR A 194 12.44 -0.29 -7.90
C THR A 194 13.40 0.81 -8.35
N PHE A 195 14.28 0.51 -9.29
CA PHE A 195 15.23 1.46 -9.87
C PHE A 195 15.44 1.21 -11.37
N MET A 196 15.97 2.21 -12.08
CA MET A 196 16.04 2.23 -13.55
C MET A 196 16.87 1.10 -14.15
N GLU A 197 17.93 0.69 -13.47
CA GLU A 197 18.81 -0.38 -13.91
C GLU A 197 18.15 -1.77 -13.79
N LEU A 198 17.17 -1.92 -12.89
CA LEU A 198 16.42 -3.16 -12.72
C LEU A 198 15.25 -3.27 -13.69
N GLU A 199 14.39 -2.24 -13.76
CA GLU A 199 13.11 -2.29 -14.50
C GLU A 199 12.92 -1.10 -15.44
N GLY A 200 14.00 -0.51 -15.95
CA GLY A 200 13.96 0.72 -16.74
C GLY A 200 13.06 0.66 -17.98
N SER A 201 12.87 -0.50 -18.60
CA SER A 201 11.94 -0.66 -19.73
C SER A 201 10.49 -0.49 -19.29
N ALA A 202 10.10 -1.14 -18.17
CA ALA A 202 8.76 -1.05 -17.60
C ALA A 202 8.49 0.36 -17.04
N ILE A 203 9.47 0.96 -16.35
CA ILE A 203 9.37 2.34 -15.84
C ILE A 203 9.15 3.31 -17.01
N LYS A 204 9.95 3.21 -18.07
CA LYS A 204 9.79 4.05 -19.27
C LYS A 204 8.47 3.78 -20.01
N ALA A 205 7.93 2.57 -19.97
CA ALA A 205 6.62 2.28 -20.55
C ALA A 205 5.51 3.02 -19.81
N LEU A 206 5.55 2.95 -18.47
CA LEU A 206 4.61 3.63 -17.60
C LEU A 206 4.70 5.15 -17.73
N LEU A 207 5.88 5.70 -18.06
CA LEU A 207 6.07 7.14 -18.28
C LEU A 207 5.67 7.60 -19.70
N ASP A 208 5.77 6.73 -20.72
CA ASP A 208 5.59 7.11 -22.14
C ASP A 208 4.19 6.84 -22.71
N GLU A 209 3.43 5.88 -22.16
CA GLU A 209 2.00 5.81 -22.46
C GLU A 209 1.27 7.05 -21.89
N GLU A 210 -0.01 7.24 -22.21
CA GLU A 210 -0.84 8.37 -21.76
C GLU A 210 -0.98 8.58 -20.22
N ALA A 211 -0.01 8.15 -19.40
CA ALA A 211 0.19 8.44 -17.99
C ALA A 211 0.52 9.91 -17.68
N LYS A 212 -0.06 10.86 -18.43
CA LYS A 212 0.10 12.31 -18.21
C LYS A 212 -0.48 12.82 -16.89
N SER A 213 -1.09 11.98 -16.03
CA SER A 213 -1.75 12.45 -14.81
C SER A 213 -1.13 12.00 -13.49
N LEU A 214 -0.29 10.95 -13.45
CA LEU A 214 0.15 10.37 -12.17
C LEU A 214 1.68 10.22 -12.11
N PRO A 215 2.38 11.10 -11.38
CA PRO A 215 3.81 10.99 -11.11
C PRO A 215 4.24 9.61 -10.59
N LEU A 216 5.33 9.09 -11.13
CA LEU A 216 5.94 7.81 -10.77
C LEU A 216 7.32 8.03 -10.15
N PHE A 217 7.56 7.50 -8.96
CA PHE A 217 8.80 7.69 -8.20
C PHE A 217 9.47 6.34 -7.92
N PRO A 218 10.40 5.88 -8.78
CA PRO A 218 11.25 4.73 -8.46
C PRO A 218 12.26 5.11 -7.38
N VAL A 219 12.10 4.57 -6.16
CA VAL A 219 12.90 4.94 -4.96
C VAL A 219 13.62 3.73 -4.34
N GLY A 220 13.65 2.60 -5.04
CA GLY A 220 14.23 1.37 -4.52
C GLY A 220 15.76 1.33 -4.59
N PRO A 221 16.39 0.35 -3.92
CA PRO A 221 15.73 -0.68 -3.10
C PRO A 221 15.50 -0.21 -1.64
N ILE A 222 14.26 -0.34 -1.18
CA ILE A 222 13.84 -0.25 0.22
C ILE A 222 13.93 -1.66 0.80
N GLN A 223 14.87 -1.86 1.73
CA GLN A 223 15.18 -3.16 2.36
C GLN A 223 15.56 -2.96 3.83
N SER A 224 15.41 -4.00 4.65
CA SER A 224 15.85 -3.97 6.05
C SER A 224 17.38 -4.02 6.16
N GLY A 225 17.96 -3.18 7.04
CA GLY A 225 19.37 -3.26 7.40
C GLY A 225 20.28 -2.13 6.91
N LEU A 226 19.73 -0.96 6.57
CA LEU A 226 20.50 0.28 6.48
C LEU A 226 20.75 0.89 7.87
#